data_AF-A0A948GMB2-F1
#
_entry.id   AF-A0A948GMB2-F1
#
_cell.length_a   1.000
_cell.length_b   1.000
_cell.length_c   1.000
_cell.angle_alpha   90.00
_cell.angle_beta   90.00
_cell.angle_gamma   90.00
#
_symmetry.space_group_name_H-M   'P 1'
#
loop_
_entity.id
_entity.type
_entity.pdbx_description
1 polymer ?
#
loop_
_entity_poly.entity_id
_entity_poly.type
_entity_poly.pdbx_seq_one_letter_code
_entity_poly.pdbx_strand_id
1 'polypeptide(L)' 'MSYEAYLDEVTTLITEKYDISDEEAIRLVMRAQDAEYFVAHDDDASMRTLERAHQDARTVFNMKDRLS' A
#
# COMPACT_ATOMS: atom_id res chain seq x y z
N MET A 1 1.43 9.82 -9.29
CA MET A 1 0.09 10.07 -8.71
C MET A 1 0.24 11.02 -7.52
N SER A 2 -0.85 11.56 -6.97
CA SER A 2 -0.78 12.20 -5.63
C SER A 2 -0.52 11.12 -4.57
N TYR A 3 -0.09 11.51 -3.37
CA TYR A 3 0.14 10.57 -2.27
C TYR A 3 -1.13 9.77 -1.94
N GLU A 4 -2.26 10.46 -1.71
CA GLU A 4 -3.54 9.82 -1.41
C GLU A 4 -4.01 8.89 -2.53
N ALA A 5 -3.96 9.34 -3.80
CA ALA A 5 -4.36 8.48 -4.92
C ALA A 5 -3.46 7.26 -5.09
N TYR A 6 -2.20 7.37 -4.67
CA TYR A 6 -1.27 6.26 -4.69
C TYR A 6 -1.57 5.24 -3.58
N LEU A 7 -1.91 5.69 -2.37
CA LEU A 7 -2.31 4.81 -1.27
C LEU A 7 -3.65 4.11 -1.55
N ASP A 8 -4.60 4.83 -2.17
CA ASP A 8 -5.87 4.27 -2.62
C ASP A 8 -5.63 3.17 -3.67
N GLU A 9 -4.79 3.44 -4.68
CA GLU A 9 -4.42 2.45 -5.70
C GLU A 9 -3.73 1.21 -5.09
N VAL A 10 -2.80 1.38 -4.16
CA VAL A 10 -2.19 0.25 -3.44
C VAL A 10 -3.25 -0.57 -2.70
N THR A 11 -4.22 0.09 -2.07
CA THR A 11 -5.32 -0.56 -1.37
C THR A 11 -6.20 -1.36 -2.32
N THR A 12 -6.64 -0.76 -3.43
CA THR A 12 -7.40 -1.46 -4.50
C THR A 12 -6.64 -2.66 -5.05
N LEU A 13 -5.34 -2.51 -5.29
CA LEU A 13 -4.54 -3.62 -5.80
C LEU A 13 -4.36 -4.76 -4.80
N ILE A 14 -4.41 -4.50 -3.50
CA ILE A 14 -4.39 -5.54 -2.47
C ILE A 14 -5.71 -6.32 -2.50
N THR A 15 -6.86 -5.63 -2.57
CA THR A 15 -8.18 -6.30 -2.59
C THR A 15 -8.32 -7.16 -3.83
N GLU A 16 -7.99 -6.62 -5.01
CA GLU A 16 -8.09 -7.33 -6.29
C GLU A 16 -7.15 -8.54 -6.40
N LYS A 17 -5.90 -8.44 -5.88
CA LYS A 17 -4.91 -9.51 -6.03
C LYS A 17 -5.10 -10.66 -5.05
N TYR A 18 -5.62 -10.37 -3.86
CA TYR A 18 -5.63 -11.31 -2.74
C TYR A 18 -7.03 -11.70 -2.26
N ASP A 19 -8.08 -11.18 -2.90
CA ASP A 19 -9.49 -11.50 -2.62
C ASP A 19 -9.83 -11.30 -1.13
N ILE A 20 -9.37 -10.17 -0.57
CA ILE A 20 -9.68 -9.74 0.80
C ILE A 20 -10.58 -8.51 0.77
N SER A 21 -11.31 -8.28 1.85
CA SER A 21 -12.20 -7.12 1.96
C SER A 21 -11.44 -5.80 1.92
N ASP A 22 -12.11 -4.74 1.45
CA ASP A 22 -11.59 -3.38 1.47
C ASP A 22 -11.15 -2.98 2.88
N GLU A 23 -11.94 -3.33 3.91
CA GLU A 23 -11.61 -3.03 5.30
C GLU A 23 -10.27 -3.67 5.74
N GLU A 24 -10.02 -4.91 5.33
CA GLU A 24 -8.76 -5.60 5.63
C GLU A 24 -7.58 -4.94 4.89
N ALA A 25 -7.74 -4.66 3.60
CA ALA A 25 -6.71 -4.01 2.80
C ALA A 25 -6.35 -2.61 3.32
N ILE A 26 -7.37 -1.80 3.67
CA ILE A 26 -7.18 -0.48 4.29
C ILE A 26 -6.39 -0.62 5.59
N ARG A 27 -6.72 -1.61 6.44
CA ARG A 27 -5.99 -1.85 7.69
C ARG A 27 -4.53 -2.23 7.47
N LEU A 28 -4.23 -3.01 6.43
CA LEU A 28 -2.85 -3.33 6.06
C LEU A 28 -2.07 -2.10 5.59
N VAL A 29 -2.68 -1.26 4.75
CA VAL A 29 -2.05 -0.02 4.27
C VAL A 29 -1.86 0.99 5.39
N MET A 30 -2.81 1.15 6.31
CA MET A 30 -2.65 1.98 7.51
C MET A 30 -1.51 1.47 8.39
N ARG A 31 -1.42 0.17 8.67
CA ARG A 31 -0.31 -0.41 9.45
C ARG A 31 1.04 -0.19 8.78
N ALA A 32 1.10 -0.25 7.45
CA ALA A 32 2.32 0.06 6.70
C ALA A 32 2.70 1.55 6.79
N GLN A 33 1.72 2.45 6.77
CA GLN A 33 1.95 3.89 7.01
C GLN A 33 2.50 4.13 8.43
N ASP A 34 1.89 3.52 9.45
CA ASP A 34 2.35 3.62 10.85
C ASP A 34 3.77 3.06 11.04
N ALA A 35 4.15 2.07 10.22
CA ALA A 35 5.51 1.51 10.17
C ALA A 35 6.48 2.32 9.28
N GLU A 36 6.12 3.56 8.92
CA GLU A 36 6.92 4.49 8.11
C GLU A 36 7.26 3.98 6.70
N TYR A 37 6.57 2.94 6.20
CA TYR A 37 6.88 2.32 4.90
C TYR A 37 6.72 3.29 3.73
N PHE A 38 5.72 4.17 3.80
CA PHE A 38 5.37 5.08 2.71
C PHE A 38 6.02 6.46 2.77
N VAL A 39 6.84 6.76 3.79
CA VAL A 39 7.47 8.09 3.97
C VAL A 39 8.21 8.54 2.71
N ALA A 40 9.02 7.66 2.09
CA ALA A 40 9.74 8.00 0.87
C ALA A 40 8.83 8.32 -0.33
N HIS A 41 7.61 7.77 -0.36
CA HIS A 41 6.64 8.02 -1.43
C HIS A 41 5.93 9.39 -1.25
N ASP A 42 5.89 9.90 -0.03
CA ASP A 42 5.38 11.25 0.24
C ASP A 42 6.39 12.29 -0.27
N ASP A 43 7.67 12.10 0.08
CA ASP A 43 8.78 12.98 -0.30
C ASP A 43 9.13 12.93 -1.80
N ASP A 44 9.04 11.76 -2.44
CA ASP A 44 9.39 11.57 -3.86
C ASP A 44 8.20 11.16 -4.73
N ALA A 45 7.70 12.14 -5.48
CA ALA A 45 6.60 11.94 -6.42
C ALA A 45 6.89 10.91 -7.53
N SER A 46 8.16 10.68 -7.88
CA SER A 46 8.57 9.74 -8.92
C SER A 46 8.37 8.28 -8.49
N MET A 47 8.27 8.01 -7.19
CA MET A 47 7.97 6.67 -6.65
C MET A 47 6.49 6.31 -6.80
N ARG A 48 5.60 7.28 -6.99
CA ARG A 48 4.14 7.06 -7.03
C ARG A 48 3.64 6.69 -8.42
N THR A 49 4.19 5.61 -8.99
CA THR A 49 3.80 5.03 -10.29
C THR A 49 2.92 3.79 -10.10
N LEU A 50 2.13 3.44 -11.11
CA LEU A 50 1.30 2.23 -11.08
C LEU A 50 2.12 0.94 -10.93
N GLU A 51 3.27 0.86 -11.61
CA GLU A 51 4.19 -0.28 -11.47
C GLU A 51 4.66 -0.43 -10.03
N ARG A 52 5.01 0.68 -9.38
CA ARG A 52 5.43 0.68 -8.00
C ARG A 52 4.28 0.33 -7.05
N ALA A 53 3.07 0.83 -7.30
CA ALA A 53 1.88 0.46 -6.52
C ALA A 53 1.62 -1.06 -6.52
N HIS A 54 1.82 -1.76 -7.64
CA HIS A 54 1.74 -3.22 -7.66
C HIS A 54 2.81 -3.91 -6.80
N GLN A 55 4.04 -3.40 -6.80
CA GLN A 55 5.14 -3.93 -5.98
C GLN A 55 4.85 -3.73 -4.49
N ASP A 56 4.33 -2.56 -4.13
CA ASP A 56 4.02 -2.20 -2.76
C ASP A 56 2.78 -2.92 -2.24
N ALA A 57 1.74 -3.11 -3.05
CA ALA A 57 0.59 -3.95 -2.73
C ALA A 57 1.04 -5.38 -2.33
N ARG A 58 1.94 -5.97 -3.11
CA ARG A 58 2.53 -7.29 -2.79
C ARG A 58 3.35 -7.24 -1.50
N THR A 59 4.15 -6.20 -1.31
CA THR A 59 5.04 -6.06 -0.17
C THR A 59 4.26 -5.89 1.13
N VAL A 60 3.29 -4.97 1.15
CA VAL A 60 2.38 -4.72 2.27
C VAL A 60 1.61 -5.99 2.64
N PHE A 61 1.04 -6.70 1.67
CA PHE A 61 0.35 -7.96 1.96
C PHE A 61 1.25 -9.02 2.59
N ASN A 62 2.51 -9.14 2.13
CA ASN A 62 3.48 -10.07 2.71
C ASN A 62 3.98 -9.65 4.10
N MET A 63 3.83 -8.37 4.47
CA MET A 63 4.18 -7.85 5.79
C MET A 63 3.08 -8.07 6.84
N LYS A 64 1.88 -8.55 6.46
CA LYS A 64 0.71 -8.65 7.35
C LYS A 64 0.98 -9.37 8.68
N ASP A 65 1.83 -10.40 8.66
CA ASP A 65 2.20 -11.18 9.83
C ASP A 65 3.25 -10.48 10.72
N ARG A 66 4.05 -9.58 10.12
CA ARG A 66 5.13 -8.83 10.80
C ARG A 66 4.67 -7.49 11.39
N LEU A 67 3.52 -6.99 10.94
CA LEU A 67 2.92 -5.76 11.43
C LEU A 67 2.02 -6.03 12.66
N SER A 68 2.01 -7.26 13.19
CA SER A 68 1.05 -7.76 14.20
C SER A 68 1.40 -7.38 15.63
#